data_AF-W2SLB1-F1
#
_entry.id   AF-W2SLB1-F1
#
_cell.length_a   1.000
_cell.length_b   1.000
_cell.length_c   1.000
_cell.angle_alpha   90.00
_cell.angle_beta   90.00
_cell.angle_gamma   90.00
#
_symmetry.space_group_name_H-M   'P 1'
#
loop_
_entity.id
_entity.type
_entity.pdbx_description
1 polymer ?
#
loop_
_entity_poly.entity_id
_entity_poly.type
_entity_poly.pdbx_seq_one_letter_code
_entity_poly.pdbx_strand_id
1 'polypeptide(L)'
;MPEFELISCSNAFLLDEPSIEQHLVEVGKGGCSRIVLMPFYPHFSCAQSGALLNEAERVLQTFTVPATIDGKEVPNERIVPNSSESFHYWLNILQPIRDNYGGVLFCAPALGARLSTQLSGGKAMAVIPISSFVPDFNTFCVLPNLLKTVDEAVLLEPQPDSAVLLQGMVEVIKNHLLGRRNAQLRSRCNWCINSQCEQMRSTLIDS
;
A
#
# COMPACT_ATOMS: atom_id res chain seq x y z
N MET A 1 8.43 -15.57 -14.68
CA MET A 1 9.11 -15.91 -13.42
C MET A 1 9.07 -17.43 -13.22
N PRO A 2 9.68 -18.23 -14.11
CA PRO A 2 9.82 -19.68 -13.91
C PRO A 2 10.70 -20.06 -12.71
N GLU A 3 11.44 -19.11 -12.14
CA GLU A 3 12.34 -19.30 -10.99
C GLU A 3 11.63 -19.30 -9.62
N PHE A 4 10.37 -18.86 -9.56
CA PHE A 4 9.52 -18.99 -8.38
C PHE A 4 8.45 -20.03 -8.73
N GLU A 5 8.21 -20.99 -7.83
CA GLU A 5 7.21 -22.05 -8.01
C GLU A 5 5.77 -21.47 -8.08
N LEU A 6 4.77 -22.24 -7.67
CA LEU A 6 3.39 -21.77 -7.59
C LEU A 6 3.30 -20.51 -6.69
N ILE A 7 2.80 -19.41 -7.24
CA ILE A 7 2.47 -18.19 -6.49
C ILE A 7 0.98 -18.23 -6.14
N SER A 8 0.66 -18.18 -4.84
CA SER A 8 -0.70 -17.96 -4.34
C SER A 8 -0.83 -16.56 -3.76
N CYS A 9 -2.01 -15.96 -3.89
CA CYS A 9 -2.34 -14.67 -3.34
C CYS A 9 -3.43 -14.83 -2.29
N SER A 10 -3.25 -14.18 -1.13
CA SER A 10 -4.29 -14.04 -0.10
C SER A 10 -4.42 -12.56 0.26
N ASN A 11 -5.62 -12.14 0.64
CA ASN A 11 -5.84 -10.84 1.25
C ASN A 11 -6.01 -11.01 2.77
N ALA A 12 -5.74 -9.94 3.51
CA ALA A 12 -6.01 -9.85 4.93
C ALA A 12 -6.19 -8.39 5.30
N PHE A 13 -7.15 -8.11 6.17
CA PHE A 13 -7.46 -6.78 6.65
C PHE A 13 -7.23 -6.73 8.15
N LEU A 14 -6.79 -5.57 8.65
CA LEU A 14 -6.43 -5.42 10.07
C LEU A 14 -7.65 -5.51 11.00
N LEU A 15 -8.83 -5.15 10.50
CA LEU A 15 -10.05 -4.97 11.30
C LEU A 15 -11.21 -5.87 10.85
N ASP A 16 -11.03 -6.70 9.82
CA ASP A 16 -12.08 -7.59 9.32
C ASP A 16 -11.91 -9.01 9.86
N GLU A 17 -12.99 -9.79 9.76
CA GLU A 17 -12.98 -11.23 10.00
C GLU A 17 -12.87 -12.00 8.67
N PRO A 18 -12.11 -13.10 8.61
CA PRO A 18 -11.27 -13.64 9.69
C PRO A 18 -10.06 -12.74 9.97
N SER A 19 -9.63 -12.70 11.23
CA SER A 19 -8.53 -11.84 11.65
C SER A 19 -7.24 -12.10 10.85
N ILE A 20 -6.37 -11.10 10.79
CA ILE A 20 -5.04 -11.24 10.14
C ILE A 20 -4.25 -12.43 10.70
N GLU A 21 -4.41 -12.74 11.99
CA GLU A 21 -3.77 -13.89 12.62
C GLU A 21 -4.26 -15.21 12.02
N GLN A 22 -5.57 -15.38 11.90
CA GLN A 22 -6.17 -16.58 11.32
C GLN A 22 -5.72 -16.76 9.86
N HIS A 23 -5.78 -15.70 9.06
CA HIS A 23 -5.35 -15.75 7.66
C HIS A 23 -3.86 -16.09 7.50
N LEU A 24 -2.98 -15.48 8.28
CA LEU A 24 -1.55 -15.78 8.19
C LEU A 24 -1.24 -17.23 8.61
N VAL A 25 -1.91 -17.75 9.64
CA VAL A 25 -1.77 -19.14 10.06
C VAL A 25 -2.27 -20.11 8.99
N GLU A 26 -3.38 -19.80 8.33
CA GLU A 26 -3.91 -20.60 7.21
C GLU A 26 -2.96 -20.63 6.02
N VAL A 27 -2.41 -19.47 5.63
CA VAL A 27 -1.37 -19.38 4.59
C VAL A 27 -0.14 -20.21 4.98
N GLY A 28 0.30 -20.11 6.24
CA GLY A 28 1.43 -20.89 6.76
C GLY A 28 1.20 -22.41 6.69
N LYS A 29 -0.01 -22.87 7.03
CA LYS A 29 -0.40 -24.29 6.92
C LYS A 29 -0.39 -24.82 5.48
N GLY A 30 -0.49 -23.93 4.49
CA GLY A 30 -0.40 -24.27 3.08
C GLY A 30 0.99 -24.74 2.61
N GLY A 31 2.01 -24.68 3.49
CA GLY A 31 3.36 -25.17 3.16
C GLY A 31 4.18 -24.19 2.31
N CYS A 32 3.87 -22.90 2.37
CA CYS A 32 4.61 -21.88 1.63
C CYS A 32 6.06 -21.78 2.10
N SER A 33 7.02 -21.80 1.15
CA SER A 33 8.45 -21.61 1.42
C SER A 33 8.83 -20.13 1.62
N ARG A 34 8.01 -19.21 1.10
CA ARG A 34 8.19 -17.77 1.20
C ARG A 34 6.84 -17.08 1.35
N ILE A 35 6.77 -16.11 2.25
CA ILE A 35 5.61 -15.22 2.44
C ILE A 35 6.06 -13.81 2.10
N VAL A 36 5.28 -13.14 1.25
CA VAL A 36 5.50 -11.76 0.83
C VAL A 36 4.31 -10.93 1.31
N LEU A 37 4.55 -10.03 2.26
CA LEU A 37 3.55 -9.10 2.77
C LEU A 37 3.58 -7.81 1.94
N MET A 38 2.50 -7.51 1.23
CA MET A 38 2.36 -6.29 0.44
C MET A 38 1.20 -5.44 0.98
N PRO A 39 1.46 -4.41 1.82
CA PRO A 39 0.42 -3.50 2.27
C PRO A 39 -0.21 -2.78 1.08
N PHE A 40 -1.54 -2.79 1.02
CA PHE A 40 -2.29 -2.14 -0.06
C PHE A 40 -2.49 -0.63 0.13
N TYR A 41 -1.49 0.01 0.74
CA TYR A 41 -1.41 1.45 0.94
C TYR A 41 -0.29 1.99 0.04
N PRO A 42 -0.59 2.89 -0.91
CA PRO A 42 0.41 3.46 -1.81
C PRO A 42 1.54 4.22 -1.12
N HIS A 43 1.25 4.75 0.06
CA HIS A 43 2.19 5.54 0.84
C HIS A 43 2.36 4.90 2.21
N PHE A 44 3.62 4.65 2.57
CA PHE A 44 3.91 4.11 3.88
C PHE A 44 3.53 5.13 4.97
N SER A 45 2.78 4.66 5.96
CA SER A 45 2.51 5.38 7.22
C SER A 45 2.63 4.40 8.38
N CYS A 46 3.25 4.83 9.48
CA CYS A 46 3.32 4.02 10.69
C CYS A 46 1.93 3.66 11.25
N ALA A 47 0.92 4.50 11.02
CA ALA A 47 -0.44 4.27 11.50
C ALA A 47 -1.25 3.30 10.60
N GLN A 48 -0.80 3.05 9.36
CA GLN A 48 -1.47 2.17 8.41
C GLN A 48 -0.58 0.98 8.09
N SER A 49 0.26 1.08 7.05
CA SER A 49 1.21 0.04 6.66
C SER A 49 2.06 -0.45 7.82
N GLY A 50 2.57 0.46 8.66
CA GLY A 50 3.39 0.09 9.82
C GLY A 50 2.64 -0.74 10.86
N ALA A 51 1.40 -0.36 11.18
CA ALA A 51 0.55 -1.12 12.11
C ALA A 51 0.25 -2.52 11.57
N LEU A 52 -0.11 -2.62 10.28
CA LEU A 52 -0.36 -3.90 9.61
C LEU A 52 0.88 -4.80 9.62
N LEU A 53 2.05 -4.23 9.31
CA LEU A 53 3.30 -4.97 9.26
C LEU A 53 3.77 -5.42 10.64
N ASN A 54 3.63 -4.58 11.66
CA ASN A 54 3.94 -4.96 13.04
C ASN A 54 3.08 -6.15 13.49
N GLU A 55 1.78 -6.12 13.18
CA GLU A 55 0.88 -7.20 13.56
C GLU A 55 1.16 -8.49 12.80
N ALA A 56 1.39 -8.40 11.49
CA ALA A 56 1.77 -9.55 10.68
C ALA A 56 3.09 -10.17 11.14
N GLU A 57 4.06 -9.34 11.51
CA GLU A 57 5.36 -9.80 12.04
C GLU A 57 5.20 -10.52 13.38
N ARG A 58 4.45 -9.93 14.33
CA ARG A 58 4.10 -10.54 15.61
C ARG A 58 3.49 -11.93 15.42
N VAL A 59 2.56 -12.05 14.48
CA VAL A 59 1.88 -13.32 14.17
C VAL A 59 2.84 -14.32 13.54
N LEU A 60 3.64 -13.92 12.55
CA LEU A 60 4.59 -14.81 11.87
C LEU A 60 5.61 -15.39 12.84
N GLN A 61 6.05 -14.64 13.85
CA GLN A 61 6.95 -15.15 14.90
C GLN A 61 6.36 -16.35 15.68
N THR A 62 5.03 -16.52 15.71
CA THR A 62 4.39 -17.59 16.50
C THR A 62 4.47 -18.97 15.84
N PHE A 63 4.60 -19.04 14.51
CA PHE A 63 4.54 -20.31 13.77
C PHE A 63 5.62 -20.47 12.68
N THR A 64 6.46 -19.47 12.46
CA THR A 64 7.59 -19.56 11.51
C THR A 64 8.91 -19.63 12.25
N VAL A 65 9.91 -20.24 11.60
CA VAL A 65 11.30 -20.28 12.06
C VAL A 65 12.15 -19.52 11.05
N PRO A 66 13.18 -18.75 11.47
CA PRO A 66 14.14 -18.17 10.53
C PRO A 66 14.79 -19.25 9.65
N ALA A 67 14.99 -18.95 8.37
CA ALA A 67 15.71 -19.87 7.49
C ALA A 67 17.20 -19.87 7.87
N THR A 68 17.86 -21.02 7.79
CA THR A 68 19.30 -21.15 8.04
C THR A 68 20.02 -21.76 6.84
N ILE A 69 21.19 -21.23 6.49
CA ILE A 69 22.15 -21.82 5.54
C ILE A 69 23.46 -21.99 6.31
N ASP A 70 24.01 -23.20 6.31
CA ASP A 70 25.24 -23.55 7.03
C ASP A 70 25.23 -23.17 8.53
N GLY A 71 24.07 -23.31 9.17
CA GLY A 71 23.89 -22.99 10.60
C GLY A 71 23.85 -21.50 10.92
N LYS A 72 23.87 -20.61 9.91
CA LYS A 72 23.66 -19.17 10.07
C LYS A 72 22.26 -18.81 9.59
N GLU A 73 21.56 -18.00 10.37
CA GLU A 73 20.28 -17.43 9.92
C GLU A 73 20.52 -16.62 8.65
N VAL A 74 19.67 -16.89 7.65
CA VAL A 74 19.70 -16.20 6.36
C VAL A 74 18.70 -15.08 6.43
N PRO A 75 19.08 -13.86 6.03
CA PRO A 75 18.14 -12.76 5.91
C PRO A 75 17.02 -13.16 4.95
N ASN A 76 15.79 -13.23 5.45
CA ASN A 76 14.62 -13.50 4.63
C ASN A 76 13.74 -12.25 4.68
N GLU A 77 13.81 -11.42 3.65
CA GLU A 77 12.92 -10.27 3.52
C GLU A 77 11.49 -10.79 3.26
N ARG A 78 10.58 -10.54 4.21
CA ARG A 78 9.19 -11.00 4.16
C ARG A 78 8.21 -9.91 3.73
N ILE A 79 8.67 -8.68 3.52
CA ILE A 79 7.81 -7.49 3.38
C ILE A 79 8.19 -6.65 2.16
N VAL A 80 7.17 -6.29 1.38
CA VAL A 80 7.23 -5.38 0.23
C VAL A 80 6.51 -4.08 0.58
N PRO A 81 7.22 -2.97 0.82
CA PRO A 81 6.58 -1.66 0.84
C PRO A 81 6.18 -1.25 -0.56
N ASN A 82 4.97 -0.74 -0.71
CA ASN A 82 4.58 -0.04 -1.93
C ASN A 82 5.21 1.36 -1.91
N SER A 83 5.98 1.71 -2.94
CA SER A 83 6.49 3.07 -3.09
C SER A 83 6.18 3.60 -4.47
N SER A 84 5.69 4.84 -4.51
CA SER A 84 5.54 5.69 -5.71
C SER A 84 4.64 5.19 -6.85
N GLU A 85 4.15 3.95 -6.83
CA GLU A 85 3.31 3.41 -7.92
C GLU A 85 1.96 4.12 -8.07
N SER A 86 1.38 4.67 -7.00
CA SER A 86 0.16 5.49 -7.12
C SER A 86 0.36 6.70 -8.02
N PHE A 87 1.52 7.37 -7.93
CA PHE A 87 1.78 8.53 -8.76
C PHE A 87 1.85 8.16 -10.25
N HIS A 88 2.52 7.06 -10.59
CA HIS A 88 2.60 6.60 -11.99
C HIS A 88 1.26 6.13 -12.53
N TYR A 89 0.47 5.44 -11.70
CA TYR A 89 -0.89 5.04 -12.04
C TYR A 89 -1.79 6.26 -12.33
N TRP A 90 -1.83 7.24 -11.41
CA TRP A 90 -2.65 8.44 -11.59
C TRP A 90 -2.19 9.30 -12.77
N LEU A 91 -0.88 9.37 -13.03
CA LEU A 91 -0.36 10.07 -14.21
C LEU A 91 -0.89 9.46 -15.52
N ASN A 92 -0.90 8.13 -15.62
CA ASN A 92 -1.45 7.43 -16.79
C ASN A 92 -2.96 7.69 -16.99
N ILE A 93 -3.73 7.79 -15.90
CA ILE A 93 -5.16 8.12 -15.95
C ILE A 93 -5.37 9.58 -16.36
N LEU A 94 -4.58 10.50 -15.83
CA LEU A 94 -4.78 11.93 -16.05
C LEU A 94 -4.30 12.39 -17.42
N GLN A 95 -3.23 11.82 -17.94
CA GLN A 95 -2.62 12.24 -19.20
C GLN A 95 -3.61 12.38 -20.37
N PRO A 96 -4.51 11.41 -20.65
CA PRO A 96 -5.47 11.53 -21.75
C PRO A 96 -6.60 12.54 -21.50
N ILE A 97 -6.89 12.90 -20.25
CA ILE A 97 -8.04 13.74 -19.86
C ILE A 97 -7.63 15.11 -19.31
N ARG A 98 -6.33 15.41 -19.25
CA ARG A 98 -5.78 16.60 -18.59
C ARG A 98 -6.37 17.92 -19.10
N ASP A 99 -6.70 18.01 -20.38
CA ASP A 99 -7.18 19.24 -21.01
C ASP A 99 -8.63 19.58 -20.63
N ASN A 100 -9.36 18.59 -20.08
CA ASN A 100 -10.74 18.72 -19.59
C ASN A 100 -10.82 19.44 -18.25
N TYR A 101 -9.71 19.53 -17.50
CA TYR A 101 -9.70 20.06 -16.14
C TYR A 101 -8.91 21.37 -16.06
N GLY A 102 -9.37 22.29 -15.21
CA GLY A 102 -8.67 23.54 -14.89
C GLY A 102 -7.61 23.36 -13.79
N GLY A 103 -7.64 22.22 -13.08
CA GLY A 103 -6.70 21.89 -12.03
C GLY A 103 -6.87 20.45 -11.55
N VAL A 104 -5.82 19.93 -10.90
CA VAL A 104 -5.80 18.60 -10.28
C VAL A 104 -5.46 18.76 -8.80
N LEU A 105 -6.28 18.18 -7.94
CA LEU A 105 -6.06 18.11 -6.51
C LEU A 105 -5.80 16.66 -6.10
N PHE A 106 -4.59 16.39 -5.59
CA PHE A 106 -4.30 15.15 -4.90
C PHE A 106 -4.69 15.29 -3.43
N CYS A 107 -5.66 14.49 -2.98
CA CYS A 107 -6.14 14.51 -1.60
C CYS A 107 -5.88 13.17 -0.90
N ALA A 108 -5.43 13.26 0.35
CA ALA A 108 -5.60 12.20 1.32
C ALA A 108 -6.82 12.56 2.20
N PRO A 109 -7.67 11.60 2.59
CA PRO A 109 -8.94 11.87 3.26
C PRO A 109 -8.82 12.60 4.62
N ALA A 110 -7.62 12.66 5.20
CA ALA A 110 -7.35 13.46 6.39
C ALA A 110 -7.39 14.98 6.15
N LEU A 111 -7.43 15.44 4.91
CA LEU A 111 -7.57 16.86 4.58
C LEU A 111 -9.05 17.26 4.51
N GLY A 112 -9.64 17.51 5.69
CA GLY A 112 -10.89 18.27 5.84
C GLY A 112 -10.74 19.76 5.49
N ALA A 113 -9.84 20.11 4.58
CA ALA A 113 -9.58 21.49 4.20
C ALA A 113 -10.65 21.95 3.20
N ARG A 114 -11.31 23.06 3.54
CA ARG A 114 -12.27 23.77 2.68
C ARG A 114 -11.69 23.95 1.28
N LEU A 115 -12.24 23.21 0.32
CA LEU A 115 -11.96 23.38 -1.09
C LEU A 115 -12.68 24.62 -1.62
N SER A 116 -12.20 25.80 -1.21
CA SER A 116 -12.60 27.07 -1.79
C SER A 116 -11.57 27.47 -2.85
N THR A 117 -11.71 26.95 -4.06
CA THR A 117 -10.84 27.30 -5.18
C THR A 117 -11.67 27.79 -6.35
N GLN A 118 -11.52 29.09 -6.66
CA GLN A 118 -11.99 29.65 -7.93
C GLN A 118 -11.09 29.13 -9.05
N LEU A 119 -11.60 28.19 -9.84
CA LEU A 119 -10.98 27.82 -11.11
C LEU A 119 -11.22 28.94 -12.11
N SER A 120 -10.19 29.35 -12.84
CA SER A 120 -10.32 30.35 -13.90
C SER A 120 -10.87 29.65 -15.15
N GLY A 121 -12.08 30.00 -15.59
CA GLY A 121 -12.57 29.65 -16.93
C GLY A 121 -13.57 28.49 -17.05
N GLY A 122 -14.38 28.20 -16.02
CA GLY A 122 -15.50 27.25 -16.11
C GLY A 122 -15.10 25.81 -16.40
N LYS A 123 -13.84 25.45 -16.11
CA LYS A 123 -13.34 24.08 -16.22
C LYS A 123 -13.34 23.43 -14.85
N ALA A 124 -13.74 22.17 -14.80
CA ALA A 124 -13.80 21.41 -13.56
C ALA A 124 -12.42 21.12 -12.95
N MET A 125 -12.37 20.89 -11.63
CA MET A 125 -11.22 20.38 -10.90
C MET A 125 -11.32 18.86 -10.78
N ALA A 126 -10.27 18.15 -11.17
CA ALA A 126 -10.14 16.73 -10.89
C ALA A 126 -9.64 16.53 -9.46
N VAL A 127 -10.35 15.72 -8.66
CA VAL A 127 -10.00 15.38 -7.29
C VAL A 127 -9.59 13.92 -7.24
N ILE A 128 -8.41 13.62 -6.68
CA ILE A 128 -7.77 12.31 -6.76
C ILE A 128 -7.43 11.79 -5.37
N PRO A 129 -7.99 10.65 -4.96
CA PRO A 129 -7.64 9.98 -3.71
C PRO A 129 -6.30 9.27 -3.85
N ILE A 130 -5.20 10.03 -3.77
CA ILE A 130 -3.86 9.52 -4.06
C ILE A 130 -3.42 8.37 -3.12
N SER A 131 -4.03 8.32 -1.93
CA SER A 131 -3.77 7.31 -0.91
C SER A 131 -4.56 6.01 -1.07
N SER A 132 -5.42 5.87 -2.08
CA SER A 132 -6.31 4.70 -2.24
C SER A 132 -6.17 4.08 -3.63
N PHE A 133 -5.79 2.80 -3.68
CA PHE A 133 -5.76 2.01 -4.91
C PHE A 133 -7.07 1.31 -5.23
N VAL A 134 -7.94 1.19 -4.22
CA VAL A 134 -9.27 0.61 -4.34
C VAL A 134 -10.29 1.56 -3.73
N PRO A 135 -11.54 1.51 -4.19
CA PRO A 135 -12.61 2.23 -3.54
C PRO A 135 -12.69 1.85 -2.05
N ASP A 136 -12.76 2.86 -1.19
CA ASP A 136 -12.90 2.70 0.26
C ASP A 136 -14.01 3.63 0.78
N PHE A 137 -14.25 3.63 2.09
CA PHE A 137 -15.26 4.51 2.69
C PHE A 137 -14.99 6.00 2.39
N ASN A 138 -13.73 6.39 2.25
CA ASN A 138 -13.39 7.77 1.94
C ASN A 138 -13.74 8.13 0.50
N THR A 139 -13.43 7.27 -0.47
CA THR A 139 -13.75 7.52 -1.87
C THR A 139 -15.25 7.39 -2.15
N PHE A 140 -15.95 6.48 -1.45
CA PHE A 140 -17.39 6.26 -1.65
C PHE A 140 -18.28 7.26 -0.89
N CYS A 141 -17.89 7.66 0.32
CA CYS A 141 -18.76 8.45 1.21
C CYS A 141 -18.17 9.82 1.53
N VAL A 142 -16.94 9.89 2.04
CA VAL A 142 -16.38 11.14 2.58
C VAL A 142 -16.13 12.15 1.47
N LEU A 143 -15.35 11.78 0.45
CA LEU A 143 -14.98 12.68 -0.64
C LEU A 143 -16.21 13.11 -1.45
N PRO A 144 -17.13 12.23 -1.88
CA PRO A 144 -18.33 12.67 -2.58
C PRO A 144 -19.17 13.65 -1.76
N ASN A 145 -19.28 13.44 -0.44
CA ASN A 145 -20.02 14.37 0.42
C ASN A 145 -19.30 15.72 0.61
N LEU A 146 -17.97 15.72 0.69
CA LEU A 146 -17.19 16.97 0.72
C LEU A 146 -17.34 17.76 -0.58
N LEU A 147 -17.30 17.07 -1.72
CA LEU A 147 -17.34 17.70 -3.05
C LEU A 147 -18.73 18.25 -3.42
N LYS A 148 -19.81 17.82 -2.76
CA LYS A 148 -21.13 18.48 -2.90
C LYS A 148 -21.11 19.98 -2.60
N THR A 149 -20.12 20.44 -1.81
CA THR A 149 -19.99 21.85 -1.42
C THR A 149 -19.05 22.64 -2.35
N VAL A 150 -18.51 21.99 -3.38
CA VAL A 150 -17.52 22.55 -4.31
C VAL A 150 -18.11 22.52 -5.71
N ASP A 151 -18.33 23.71 -6.27
CA ASP A 151 -18.78 23.82 -7.66
C ASP A 151 -17.67 23.32 -8.60
N GLU A 152 -18.09 22.62 -9.66
CA GLU A 152 -17.20 22.15 -10.73
C GLU A 152 -16.06 21.22 -10.25
N ALA A 153 -16.29 20.35 -9.25
CA ALA A 153 -15.34 19.30 -8.87
C ALA A 153 -15.77 17.91 -9.34
N VAL A 154 -14.82 17.13 -9.86
CA VAL A 154 -15.03 15.75 -10.32
C VAL A 154 -14.07 14.83 -9.56
N LEU A 155 -14.62 13.91 -8.78
CA LEU A 155 -13.84 12.84 -8.17
C LEU A 155 -13.41 11.83 -9.24
N LEU A 156 -12.12 11.56 -9.32
CA LEU A 156 -11.57 10.45 -10.10
C LEU A 156 -11.36 9.27 -9.16
N GLU A 157 -12.13 8.20 -9.35
CA GLU A 157 -12.03 7.01 -8.54
C GLU A 157 -10.99 6.04 -9.10
N PRO A 158 -10.28 5.29 -8.24
CA PRO A 158 -9.40 4.24 -8.70
C PRO A 158 -10.23 3.12 -9.35
N GLN A 159 -9.80 2.67 -10.53
CA GLN A 159 -10.42 1.57 -11.25
C GLN A 159 -9.86 0.24 -10.73
N PRO A 160 -10.67 -0.61 -10.08
CA PRO A 160 -10.20 -1.85 -9.46
C PRO A 160 -9.61 -2.83 -10.49
N ASP A 161 -10.11 -2.82 -11.72
CA ASP A 161 -9.69 -3.72 -12.81
C ASP A 161 -8.63 -3.10 -13.75
N SER A 162 -7.94 -2.05 -13.31
CA SER A 162 -6.93 -1.40 -14.16
C SER A 162 -5.74 -2.34 -14.41
N ALA A 163 -5.55 -2.70 -15.68
CA ALA A 163 -4.40 -3.49 -16.12
C ALA A 163 -3.06 -2.82 -15.79
N VAL A 164 -3.01 -1.48 -15.83
CA VAL A 164 -1.81 -0.70 -15.48
C VAL A 164 -1.52 -0.82 -13.99
N LEU A 165 -2.55 -0.75 -13.14
CA LEU A 165 -2.41 -0.89 -11.71
C LEU A 165 -1.93 -2.31 -11.33
N LEU A 166 -2.58 -3.32 -11.90
CA LEU A 166 -2.19 -4.73 -11.71
C LEU A 166 -0.75 -4.98 -12.16
N GLN A 167 -0.36 -4.44 -13.32
CA GLN A 167 1.01 -4.54 -13.81
C GLN A 167 2.01 -3.86 -12.87
N GLY A 168 1.70 -2.66 -12.36
CA GLY A 168 2.53 -1.97 -11.37
C GLY A 168 2.72 -2.79 -10.10
N MET A 169 1.65 -3.39 -9.58
CA MET A 169 1.70 -4.27 -8.39
C MET A 169 2.57 -5.51 -8.63
N VAL A 170 2.41 -6.16 -9.79
CA VAL A 170 3.24 -7.31 -10.18
C VAL A 170 4.70 -6.91 -10.28
N GLU A 171 5.02 -5.76 -10.86
CA GLU A 171 6.39 -5.30 -11.02
C GLU A 171 7.03 -4.95 -9.67
N VAL A 172 6.26 -4.40 -8.72
CA VAL A 172 6.70 -4.19 -7.33
C VAL A 172 7.08 -5.51 -6.65
N ILE A 173 6.22 -6.52 -6.72
CA ILE A 173 6.47 -7.85 -6.14
C ILE A 173 7.69 -8.51 -6.80
N LYS A 174 7.75 -8.49 -8.13
CA LYS A 174 8.86 -9.04 -8.91
C LYS A 174 10.18 -8.36 -8.56
N ASN A 175 10.21 -7.02 -8.48
CA ASN A 175 11.40 -6.27 -8.12
C ASN A 175 11.92 -6.66 -6.73
N HIS A 176 11.01 -6.82 -5.76
CA HIS A 176 11.38 -7.30 -4.42
C HIS A 176 11.93 -8.72 -4.45
N LEU A 177 11.27 -9.64 -5.16
CA LEU A 177 11.71 -11.03 -5.28
C LEU A 177 13.08 -11.15 -5.98
N LEU A 178 13.42 -10.21 -6.85
CA LEU A 178 14.75 -10.06 -7.47
C LEU A 178 15.78 -9.33 -6.57
N GLY A 179 15.43 -9.04 -5.31
CA GLY A 179 16.31 -8.43 -4.32
C GLY A 179 16.45 -6.90 -4.40
N ARG A 180 15.57 -6.21 -5.15
CA ARG A 180 15.55 -4.74 -5.13
C ARG A 180 14.88 -4.27 -3.84
N ARG A 181 15.64 -3.55 -3.02
CA ARG A 181 15.22 -3.10 -1.69
C ARG A 181 14.71 -1.67 -1.72
N ASN A 182 13.70 -1.39 -0.90
CA ASN A 182 13.19 -0.04 -0.69
C ASN A 182 13.82 0.58 0.58
N ALA A 183 14.34 1.80 0.46
CA ALA A 183 15.00 2.49 1.56
C ALA A 183 14.02 3.02 2.65
N GLN A 184 12.73 3.19 2.34
CA GLN A 184 11.78 3.82 3.27
C GLN A 184 11.58 3.03 4.57
N LEU A 185 11.56 1.69 4.50
CA LEU A 185 11.41 0.85 5.69
C LEU A 185 12.69 0.77 6.54
N ARG A 186 13.85 1.13 5.98
CA ARG A 186 15.12 1.14 6.71
C ARG A 186 15.19 2.26 7.74
N SER A 187 14.47 3.36 7.51
CA SER A 187 14.40 4.48 8.44
C SER A 187 13.24 4.35 9.44
N ARG A 188 13.53 4.62 10.71
CA ARG A 188 12.52 4.84 11.76
C ARG A 188 12.19 6.33 11.83
N CYS A 189 10.96 6.66 12.24
CA CYS A 189 10.64 8.06 12.54
C CYS A 189 11.55 8.55 13.68
N ASN A 190 12.06 9.78 13.57
CA ASN A 190 13.01 10.36 14.53
C ASN A 190 12.53 10.37 15.99
N TRP A 191 11.21 10.34 16.21
CA TRP A 191 10.57 10.40 17.54
C TRP A 191 9.66 9.19 17.81
N CYS A 192 9.96 8.05 17.19
CA CYS A 192 9.15 6.85 17.36
C CYS A 192 9.36 6.24 18.75
N ILE A 193 8.27 6.10 19.52
CA ILE A 193 8.27 5.47 20.84
C ILE A 193 7.79 4.01 20.82
N ASN A 194 7.23 3.55 19.71
CA ASN A 194 6.74 2.18 19.58
C ASN A 194 7.95 1.23 19.36
N SER A 195 8.16 0.27 20.26
CA SER A 195 9.24 -0.73 20.18
C SER A 195 8.98 -1.80 19.12
N GLN A 196 7.72 -2.12 18.80
CA GLN A 196 7.38 -3.07 17.74
C GLN A 196 7.84 -2.55 16.36
N CYS A 197 7.83 -1.24 16.16
CA CYS A 197 8.38 -0.62 14.95
C CYS A 197 9.87 -0.91 14.75
N GLU A 198 10.61 -1.13 15.84
CA GLU A 198 12.03 -1.49 15.81
C GLU A 198 12.20 -2.98 15.55
N GLN A 199 11.44 -3.83 16.24
CA GLN A 199 11.43 -5.28 16.04
C GLN A 199 11.04 -5.66 14.60
N MET A 200 9.95 -5.10 14.08
CA MET A 200 9.54 -5.31 12.69
C MET A 200 10.64 -4.87 11.73
N ARG A 201 11.37 -3.79 12.03
CA ARG A 201 12.48 -3.31 11.19
C ARG A 201 13.74 -4.14 11.32
N SER A 202 14.09 -4.72 12.48
CA SER A 202 15.23 -5.65 12.56
C SER A 202 15.00 -6.86 11.66
N THR A 203 13.75 -7.33 11.58
CA THR A 203 13.32 -8.36 10.60
C THR A 203 13.47 -7.91 9.13
N LEU A 204 13.68 -6.62 8.87
CA LEU A 204 13.94 -6.02 7.55
C LEU A 204 15.40 -5.58 7.32
N ILE A 205 16.16 -5.36 8.39
CA ILE A 205 17.46 -4.67 8.37
C ILE A 205 18.62 -5.60 8.72
N ASP A 206 18.41 -6.74 9.38
CA ASP A 206 19.45 -7.75 9.64
C ASP A 206 19.83 -8.50 8.35
N SER A 207 20.40 -7.72 7.42
CA SER A 207 20.80 -8.03 6.05
C SER A 207 22.06 -7.25 5.68
#